data_AF-A0A0B5FGP2-F1
#
_entry.id   AF-A0A0B5FGP2-F1
#
_cell.length_a   1.000
_cell.length_b   1.000
_cell.length_c   1.000
_cell.angle_alpha   90.00
_cell.angle_beta   90.00
_cell.angle_gamma   90.00
#
_symmetry.space_group_name_H-M   'P 1'
#
loop_
_entity.id
_entity.type
_entity.pdbx_description
1 polymer ?
#
loop_
_entity_poly.entity_id
_entity_poly.type
_entity_poly.pdbx_seq_one_letter_code
_entity_poly.pdbx_strand_id
1 'polypeptide(L)'
;MPDLPLSITRLRTVRDSGRRFQNIGRTGGVMRTVPDHLSGGHRELALGRTLRAAALGGGGALKIRARDVYRTIRRRRHETLVVFLVDASDSMGEGTTSRIALAKGAVLALLRRAYLNRDRVALVTFRDQSAQVQLPPTRSRTLARQRLRRLAIGGATPFAAGLHEARRLIELERRRDPRLQVLLVILSDGEGNVARERGADPRQEVLSGAAALCHKQTSVVLFDTGSQSKDNLLPDIAKVFKVPCHLLQGDSLARLVELIEEGRGSGP
;
A
#
# COMPACT_ATOMS: atom_id res chain seq x y z
N MET A 1 -3.44 31.94 13.40
CA MET A 1 -3.85 30.54 13.65
C MET A 1 -5.37 30.52 13.66
N PRO A 2 -6.03 30.08 12.57
CA PRO A 2 -7.44 29.74 12.65
C PRO A 2 -7.66 28.26 12.34
N ASP A 3 -8.42 27.63 13.22
CA ASP A 3 -9.01 26.30 13.08
C ASP A 3 -10.02 26.28 11.92
N LEU A 4 -9.93 25.27 11.06
CA LEU A 4 -10.95 24.95 10.06
C LEU A 4 -11.75 23.71 10.53
N PRO A 5 -13.09 23.77 10.59
CA PRO A 5 -13.92 22.67 11.06
C PRO A 5 -14.11 21.63 9.95
N LEU A 6 -13.72 20.38 10.22
CA LEU A 6 -14.00 19.25 9.33
C LEU A 6 -15.38 18.65 9.67
N SER A 7 -16.39 19.12 8.95
CA SER A 7 -17.71 18.49 8.86
C SER A 7 -17.59 17.21 8.02
N ILE A 8 -17.61 16.03 8.66
CA ILE A 8 -17.59 14.74 7.98
C ILE A 8 -19.02 14.42 7.49
N THR A 9 -19.30 14.77 6.23
CA THR A 9 -20.50 14.31 5.54
C THR A 9 -20.27 12.87 5.06
N ARG A 10 -21.02 11.93 5.64
CA ARG A 10 -21.10 10.53 5.21
C ARG A 10 -21.54 10.46 3.75
N LEU A 11 -20.74 9.87 2.88
CA LEU A 11 -21.18 9.42 1.56
C LEU A 11 -20.97 7.92 1.38
N ARG A 12 -21.96 7.35 0.70
CA ARG A 12 -22.33 5.94 0.65
C ARG A 12 -21.27 5.10 -0.08
N THR A 13 -20.91 3.99 0.54
CA THR A 13 -20.12 2.89 -0.03
C THR A 13 -20.78 2.27 -1.26
N VAL A 14 -20.08 2.31 -2.39
CA VAL A 14 -20.30 1.38 -3.50
C VAL A 14 -19.47 0.12 -3.20
N ARG A 15 -20.17 -1.01 -3.11
CA ARG A 15 -19.58 -2.36 -3.02
C ARG A 15 -18.98 -2.70 -4.38
N ASP A 16 -17.73 -3.16 -4.46
CA ASP A 16 -17.46 -4.55 -4.90
C ASP A 16 -16.01 -5.05 -4.70
N SER A 17 -15.95 -6.36 -4.42
CA SER A 17 -14.89 -7.37 -4.70
C SER A 17 -13.38 -7.11 -4.51
N GLY A 18 -12.95 -6.59 -3.36
CA GLY A 18 -11.55 -6.73 -2.90
C GLY A 18 -11.31 -8.03 -2.13
N ARG A 19 -10.39 -8.90 -2.59
CA ARG A 19 -9.95 -10.11 -1.86
C ARG A 19 -9.38 -9.72 -0.47
N ARG A 20 -10.11 -10.04 0.61
CA ARG A 20 -9.77 -9.72 2.01
C ARG A 20 -8.68 -10.65 2.59
N PHE A 21 -7.57 -10.09 3.07
CA PHE A 21 -6.44 -10.79 3.71
C PHE A 21 -6.53 -10.97 5.24
N GLN A 22 -7.09 -12.06 5.77
CA GLN A 22 -7.10 -12.31 7.23
C GLN A 22 -5.72 -12.69 7.76
N ASN A 23 -5.03 -11.73 8.43
CA ASN A 23 -3.70 -11.90 9.00
C ASN A 23 -3.75 -12.36 10.47
N ILE A 24 -3.93 -13.67 10.68
CA ILE A 24 -3.87 -14.31 12.01
C ILE A 24 -2.50 -14.98 12.18
N GLY A 25 -1.84 -14.78 13.33
CA GLY A 25 -0.48 -15.29 13.56
C GLY A 25 -0.19 -15.69 15.00
N ARG A 26 0.91 -16.43 15.23
CA ARG A 26 1.33 -16.96 16.56
C ARG A 26 2.07 -15.93 17.43
N THR A 27 2.42 -14.77 16.87
CA THR A 27 3.16 -13.68 17.53
C THR A 27 2.53 -12.35 17.15
N GLY A 28 2.09 -11.56 18.14
CA GLY A 28 1.33 -10.32 17.98
C GLY A 28 0.59 -9.95 19.27
N GLY A 29 -0.09 -8.80 19.30
CA GLY A 29 -0.95 -8.44 20.45
C GLY A 29 -2.17 -9.36 20.53
N VAL A 30 -2.62 -9.66 21.75
CA VAL A 30 -3.84 -10.43 21.98
C VAL A 30 -5.03 -9.62 21.45
N MET A 31 -5.72 -10.15 20.44
CA MET A 31 -6.88 -9.50 19.83
C MET A 31 -8.16 -9.88 20.57
N ARG A 32 -8.38 -11.17 20.80
CA ARG A 32 -9.44 -11.66 21.67
C ARG A 32 -9.14 -13.06 22.18
N THR A 33 -9.87 -13.44 23.21
CA THR A 33 -9.97 -14.83 23.68
C THR A 33 -11.32 -15.41 23.31
N VAL A 34 -11.33 -16.54 22.59
CA VAL A 34 -12.55 -17.27 22.20
C VAL A 34 -12.59 -18.65 22.83
N PRO A 35 -13.77 -19.24 23.05
CA PRO A 35 -13.89 -20.65 23.39
C PRO A 35 -13.20 -21.55 22.37
N ASP A 36 -12.66 -22.69 22.80
CA ASP A 36 -11.89 -23.63 21.96
C ASP A 36 -12.66 -24.09 20.70
N HIS A 37 -13.96 -24.36 20.83
CA HIS A 37 -14.82 -24.77 19.72
C HIS A 37 -15.05 -23.65 18.66
N LEU A 38 -14.77 -22.40 19.01
CA LEU A 38 -14.83 -21.23 18.10
C LEU A 38 -13.44 -20.75 17.67
N SER A 39 -12.39 -21.51 17.99
CA SER A 39 -11.00 -21.11 17.76
C SER A 39 -10.51 -21.35 16.34
N GLY A 40 -11.25 -22.07 15.49
CA GLY A 40 -10.84 -22.33 14.10
C GLY A 40 -9.45 -22.99 13.95
N GLY A 41 -9.01 -23.75 14.96
CA GLY A 41 -7.71 -24.45 14.94
C GLY A 41 -6.53 -23.67 15.55
N HIS A 42 -6.77 -22.55 16.25
CA HIS A 42 -5.72 -21.82 16.95
C HIS A 42 -5.21 -22.60 18.18
N ARG A 43 -3.88 -22.77 18.27
CA ARG A 43 -3.25 -23.61 19.30
C ARG A 43 -2.90 -22.89 20.60
N GLU A 44 -2.86 -21.56 20.62
CA GLU A 44 -2.43 -20.82 21.81
C GLU A 44 -3.54 -20.80 22.87
N LEU A 45 -3.25 -21.36 24.05
CA LEU A 45 -4.19 -21.42 25.15
C LEU A 45 -4.20 -20.12 25.96
N ALA A 46 -5.40 -19.62 26.26
CA ALA A 46 -5.60 -18.44 27.07
C ALA A 46 -5.71 -18.82 28.55
N LEU A 47 -4.57 -19.11 29.19
CA LEU A 47 -4.50 -19.62 30.56
C LEU A 47 -5.34 -18.81 31.55
N GLY A 48 -5.15 -17.49 31.62
CA GLY A 48 -5.87 -16.65 32.58
C GLY A 48 -7.38 -16.53 32.34
N ARG A 49 -7.87 -16.70 31.09
CA ARG A 49 -9.31 -16.75 30.78
C ARG A 49 -9.88 -18.12 31.11
N THR A 50 -9.13 -19.17 30.77
CA THR A 50 -9.48 -20.58 30.99
C THR A 50 -9.60 -20.90 32.48
N LEU A 51 -8.62 -20.48 33.28
CA LEU A 51 -8.63 -20.70 34.73
C LEU A 51 -9.77 -19.93 35.41
N ARG A 52 -10.06 -18.70 34.98
CA ARG A 52 -11.22 -17.94 35.50
C ARG A 52 -12.55 -18.58 35.15
N ALA A 53 -12.72 -19.08 33.92
CA ALA A 53 -13.93 -19.79 33.52
C ALA A 53 -14.13 -21.07 34.35
N ALA A 54 -13.06 -21.86 34.54
CA ALA A 54 -13.08 -23.06 35.37
C ALA A 54 -13.39 -22.77 36.85
N ALA A 55 -12.87 -21.67 37.39
CA ALA A 55 -13.10 -21.26 38.78
C ALA A 55 -14.54 -20.78 39.04
N LEU A 56 -15.17 -20.11 38.07
CA LEU A 56 -16.57 -19.67 38.17
C LEU A 56 -17.58 -20.83 38.03
N GLY A 57 -17.14 -21.98 37.51
CA GLY A 57 -17.99 -23.13 37.19
C GLY A 57 -18.10 -24.21 38.28
N GLY A 58 -17.65 -23.93 39.53
CA GLY A 58 -17.75 -24.88 40.64
C GLY A 58 -17.44 -24.29 42.01
N GLY A 59 -18.18 -24.74 43.04
CA GLY A 59 -17.99 -24.34 44.45
C GLY A 59 -17.03 -25.26 45.22
N GLY A 60 -15.86 -25.56 44.66
CA GLY A 60 -14.88 -26.49 45.25
C GLY A 60 -13.56 -26.55 44.48
N ALA A 61 -12.85 -27.69 44.55
CA ALA A 61 -11.56 -27.87 43.88
C ALA A 61 -11.63 -27.55 42.37
N LEU A 62 -10.61 -26.84 41.85
CA LEU A 62 -10.56 -26.36 40.47
C LEU A 62 -10.55 -27.54 39.48
N LYS A 63 -11.63 -27.68 38.69
CA LYS A 63 -11.76 -28.68 37.62
C LYS A 63 -11.93 -27.98 36.28
N ILE A 64 -10.93 -28.09 35.40
CA ILE A 64 -10.98 -27.51 34.04
C ILE A 64 -11.74 -28.48 33.13
N ARG A 65 -12.87 -28.04 32.56
CA ARG A 65 -13.64 -28.80 31.57
C ARG A 65 -13.38 -28.26 30.17
N ALA A 66 -13.72 -29.04 29.14
CA ALA A 66 -13.55 -28.62 27.73
C ALA A 66 -14.23 -27.28 27.41
N ARG A 67 -15.40 -27.00 28.02
CA ARG A 67 -16.13 -25.74 27.89
C ARG A 67 -15.41 -24.52 28.50
N ASP A 68 -14.49 -24.76 29.43
CA ASP A 68 -13.74 -23.73 30.12
C ASP A 68 -12.48 -23.34 29.34
N VAL A 69 -12.13 -24.07 28.27
CA VAL A 69 -10.93 -23.81 27.47
C VAL A 69 -11.16 -22.65 26.51
N TYR A 70 -10.32 -21.62 26.64
CA TYR A 70 -10.27 -20.49 25.73
C TYR A 70 -8.94 -20.46 24.98
N ARG A 71 -8.96 -20.02 23.72
CA ARG A 71 -7.79 -19.79 22.87
C ARG A 71 -7.53 -18.31 22.68
N THR A 72 -6.26 -17.95 22.66
CA THR A 72 -5.78 -16.60 22.35
C THR A 72 -5.69 -16.45 20.83
N ILE A 73 -6.42 -15.49 20.27
CA ILE A 73 -6.25 -15.07 18.88
C ILE A 73 -5.35 -13.83 18.90
N ARG A 74 -4.19 -13.92 18.26
CA ARG A 74 -3.26 -12.79 18.10
C ARG A 74 -3.34 -12.26 16.67
N ARG A 75 -3.45 -10.93 16.54
CA ARG A 75 -3.32 -10.26 15.24
C ARG A 75 -1.85 -9.89 15.06
N ARG A 76 -1.21 -10.44 14.03
CA ARG A 76 0.12 -9.97 13.61
C ARG A 76 -0.11 -8.89 12.56
N ARG A 77 0.12 -7.62 12.92
CA ARG A 77 0.25 -6.58 11.89
C ARG A 77 1.54 -6.85 11.13
N HIS A 78 1.40 -7.25 9.88
CA HIS A 78 2.54 -7.34 8.96
C HIS A 78 2.96 -5.92 8.59
N GLU A 79 4.26 -5.73 8.50
CA GLU A 79 4.82 -4.52 7.93
C GLU A 79 4.32 -4.35 6.49
N THR A 80 3.83 -3.16 6.16
CA THR A 80 3.50 -2.80 4.78
C THR A 80 4.59 -1.91 4.21
N LEU A 81 5.11 -2.27 3.03
CA LEU A 81 5.94 -1.40 2.22
C LEU A 81 5.05 -0.66 1.21
N VAL A 82 4.95 0.66 1.34
CA VAL A 82 4.29 1.49 0.34
C VAL A 82 5.31 2.00 -0.65
N VAL A 83 5.19 1.59 -1.91
CA VAL A 83 6.08 2.00 -3.01
C VAL A 83 5.32 3.00 -3.87
N PHE A 84 5.79 4.23 -3.90
CA PHE A 84 5.31 5.24 -4.85
C PHE A 84 6.09 5.10 -6.16
N LEU A 85 5.37 4.93 -7.25
CA LEU A 85 5.89 5.03 -8.60
C LEU A 85 5.30 6.29 -9.23
N VAL A 86 6.13 7.31 -9.43
CA VAL A 86 5.67 8.64 -9.82
C VAL A 86 6.35 9.07 -11.11
N ASP A 87 5.53 9.48 -12.07
CA ASP A 87 5.99 10.08 -13.31
C ASP A 87 6.55 11.49 -13.07
N ALA A 88 7.78 11.72 -13.52
CA ALA A 88 8.47 13.00 -13.44
C ALA A 88 8.59 13.69 -14.81
N SER A 89 7.86 13.20 -15.82
CA SER A 89 7.86 13.68 -17.20
C SER A 89 7.66 15.19 -17.30
N ASP A 90 8.42 15.80 -18.20
CA ASP A 90 8.42 17.25 -18.45
C ASP A 90 7.77 17.50 -19.82
N SER A 91 6.47 17.81 -19.81
CA SER A 91 5.81 18.46 -20.94
C SER A 91 5.12 19.70 -20.39
N MET A 92 5.75 20.86 -20.62
CA MET A 92 5.24 22.24 -20.50
C MET A 92 3.87 22.38 -19.80
N GLY A 93 3.83 22.34 -18.47
CA GLY A 93 2.57 22.57 -17.74
C GLY A 93 2.66 22.36 -16.23
N GLU A 94 1.81 23.10 -15.51
CA GLU A 94 1.61 23.10 -14.06
C GLU A 94 1.40 21.69 -13.43
N GLY A 95 1.10 20.68 -14.27
CA GLY A 95 0.86 19.29 -13.89
C GLY A 95 2.05 18.57 -13.25
N THR A 96 3.26 18.64 -13.80
CA THR A 96 4.41 17.86 -13.27
C THR A 96 4.85 18.34 -11.88
N THR A 97 4.92 19.66 -11.70
CA THR A 97 5.15 20.28 -10.39
C THR A 97 4.10 19.84 -9.39
N SER A 98 2.84 19.77 -9.81
CA SER A 98 1.73 19.28 -8.99
C SER A 98 1.88 17.79 -8.62
N ARG A 99 2.21 16.89 -9.56
CA ARG A 99 2.38 15.45 -9.29
C ARG A 99 3.50 15.16 -8.28
N ILE A 100 4.67 15.76 -8.49
CA ILE A 100 5.81 15.58 -7.59
C ILE A 100 5.52 16.22 -6.22
N ALA A 101 4.85 17.37 -6.17
CA ALA A 101 4.41 17.99 -4.92
C ALA A 101 3.38 17.12 -4.17
N LEU A 102 2.40 16.56 -4.87
CA LEU A 102 1.41 15.62 -4.34
C LEU A 102 2.08 14.37 -3.78
N ALA A 103 2.99 13.75 -4.53
CA ALA A 103 3.75 12.59 -4.07
C ALA A 103 4.61 12.91 -2.84
N LYS A 104 5.32 14.05 -2.82
CA LYS A 104 6.10 14.51 -1.67
C LYS A 104 5.20 14.72 -0.44
N GLY A 105 4.07 15.40 -0.62
CA GLY A 105 3.06 15.61 0.42
C GLY A 105 2.53 14.30 0.96
N ALA A 106 2.22 13.35 0.07
CA ALA A 106 1.68 12.04 0.41
C ALA A 106 2.68 11.20 1.18
N VAL A 107 3.92 11.08 0.69
CA VAL A 107 5.00 10.36 1.37
C VAL A 107 5.22 10.92 2.77
N LEU A 108 5.24 12.24 2.93
CA LEU A 108 5.42 12.88 4.24
C LEU A 108 4.20 12.68 5.16
N ALA A 109 2.98 12.76 4.62
CA ALA A 109 1.75 12.52 5.37
C ALA A 109 1.66 11.06 5.84
N LEU A 110 1.99 10.12 4.97
CA LEU A 110 2.05 8.69 5.30
C LEU A 110 3.16 8.40 6.29
N LEU A 111 4.35 8.96 6.14
CA LEU A 111 5.43 8.78 7.13
C LEU A 111 5.09 9.38 8.49
N ARG A 112 4.27 10.45 8.54
CA ARG A 112 3.75 11.01 9.80
C ARG A 112 2.84 10.01 10.52
N ARG A 113 2.14 9.12 9.80
CA ARG A 113 1.20 8.11 10.33
C ARG A 113 1.82 6.71 10.47
N ALA A 114 2.76 6.36 9.60
CA ALA A 114 3.44 5.06 9.52
C ALA A 114 4.23 4.70 10.77
N TYR A 115 4.60 5.69 11.60
CA TYR A 115 5.24 5.46 12.89
C TYR A 115 4.43 4.49 13.77
N LEU A 116 3.10 4.54 13.69
CA LEU A 116 2.21 3.69 14.50
C LEU A 116 2.09 2.25 13.96
N ASN A 117 2.31 2.04 12.65
CA ASN A 117 2.05 0.75 11.99
C ASN A 117 3.32 0.00 11.57
N ARG A 118 4.52 0.58 11.81
CA ARG A 118 5.84 0.06 11.35
C ARG A 118 5.98 0.00 9.83
N ASP A 119 5.15 0.73 9.09
CA ASP A 119 5.19 0.75 7.63
C ASP A 119 6.46 1.45 7.12
N ARG A 120 6.99 0.98 6.00
CA ARG A 120 8.06 1.64 5.26
C ARG A 120 7.48 2.30 4.02
N VAL A 121 8.10 3.41 3.61
CA VAL A 121 7.75 4.10 2.37
C VAL A 121 8.98 4.16 1.48
N ALA A 122 8.78 3.89 0.19
CA ALA A 122 9.76 4.07 -0.87
C ALA A 122 9.17 4.94 -1.99
N LEU A 123 10.03 5.63 -2.72
CA LEU A 123 9.66 6.44 -3.87
C LEU A 123 10.61 6.12 -5.03
N VAL A 124 10.03 5.66 -6.13
CA VAL A 124 10.67 5.45 -7.42
C VAL A 124 10.13 6.52 -8.35
N THR A 125 11.05 7.25 -8.97
CA THR A 125 10.72 8.16 -10.07
C THR A 125 11.46 7.71 -11.30
N PHE A 126 10.99 8.09 -12.48
CA PHE A 126 11.63 7.75 -13.74
C PHE A 126 11.89 9.01 -14.56
N ARG A 127 13.12 9.15 -15.10
CA ARG A 127 13.66 10.29 -15.86
C ARG A 127 14.69 9.85 -16.90
N ASP A 128 14.80 10.59 -18.00
CA ASP A 128 15.78 10.45 -19.08
C ASP A 128 16.19 9.00 -19.40
N GLN A 129 15.23 8.13 -19.75
CA GLN A 129 15.41 6.69 -20.07
C GLN A 129 15.76 5.74 -18.90
N SER A 130 15.70 6.21 -17.64
CA SER A 130 16.01 5.40 -16.46
C SER A 130 15.03 5.60 -15.31
N ALA A 131 14.80 4.54 -14.53
CA ALA A 131 14.08 4.62 -13.27
C ALA A 131 15.07 4.64 -12.10
N GLN A 132 14.81 5.48 -11.10
CA GLN A 132 15.67 5.69 -9.94
C GLN A 132 14.88 5.64 -8.64
N VAL A 133 15.44 4.95 -7.65
CA VAL A 133 14.94 4.94 -6.28
C VAL A 133 15.37 6.22 -5.56
N GLN A 134 14.49 7.21 -5.53
CA GLN A 134 14.73 8.50 -4.87
C GLN A 134 14.67 8.39 -3.35
N LEU A 135 13.76 7.56 -2.86
CA LEU A 135 13.64 7.23 -1.45
C LEU A 135 13.68 5.72 -1.29
N PRO A 136 14.77 5.14 -0.75
CA PRO A 136 14.77 3.72 -0.39
C PRO A 136 13.77 3.44 0.72
N PRO A 137 13.31 2.19 0.88
CA PRO A 137 12.38 1.77 1.93
C PRO A 137 12.79 2.29 3.31
N THR A 138 12.08 3.30 3.82
CA THR A 138 12.45 3.96 5.08
C THR A 138 11.24 4.23 5.96
N ARG A 139 11.53 4.29 7.26
CA ARG A 139 10.61 4.80 8.30
C ARG A 139 11.03 6.20 8.77
N SER A 140 12.21 6.67 8.36
CA SER A 140 12.79 7.91 8.85
C SER A 140 12.20 9.11 8.12
N ARG A 141 11.37 9.86 8.84
CA ARG A 141 10.83 11.14 8.36
C ARG A 141 11.93 12.14 8.04
N THR A 142 13.01 12.14 8.83
CA THR A 142 14.16 13.04 8.63
C THR A 142 14.87 12.72 7.32
N LEU A 143 15.17 11.43 7.08
CA LEU A 143 15.79 10.98 5.83
C LEU A 143 14.88 11.30 4.63
N ALA A 144 13.59 11.01 4.74
CA ALA A 144 12.63 11.30 3.69
C ALA A 144 12.56 12.79 3.37
N ARG A 145 12.44 13.67 4.38
CA ARG A 145 12.46 15.13 4.15
C ARG A 145 13.73 15.59 3.44
N GLN A 146 14.90 15.09 3.84
CA GLN A 146 16.17 15.48 3.22
C GLN A 146 16.24 15.05 1.75
N ARG A 147 15.84 13.81 1.44
CA ARG A 147 15.84 13.27 0.07
C ARG A 147 14.79 13.96 -0.82
N LEU A 148 13.56 14.11 -0.32
CA LEU A 148 12.46 14.74 -1.07
C LEU A 148 12.71 16.22 -1.38
N ARG A 149 13.48 16.95 -0.57
CA ARG A 149 13.89 18.34 -0.87
C ARG A 149 14.80 18.44 -2.09
N ARG A 150 15.63 17.42 -2.35
CA ARG A 150 16.62 17.40 -3.45
C ARG A 150 16.07 16.78 -4.74
N LEU A 151 14.82 16.38 -4.73
CA LEU A 151 14.17 15.69 -5.83
C LEU A 151 13.84 16.69 -6.94
N ALA A 152 14.67 16.66 -8.00
CA ALA A 152 14.55 17.50 -9.18
C ALA A 152 13.44 17.00 -10.13
N ILE A 153 12.89 17.94 -10.91
CA ILE A 153 11.86 17.72 -11.94
C ILE A 153 12.57 17.55 -13.29
N GLY A 154 12.12 16.65 -14.17
CA GLY A 154 12.60 16.62 -15.55
C GLY A 154 12.40 15.31 -16.32
N GLY A 155 12.24 15.45 -17.64
CA GLY A 155 12.41 14.44 -18.70
C GLY A 155 11.39 13.31 -18.77
N ALA A 156 10.73 13.14 -19.92
CA ALA A 156 9.88 11.98 -20.20
C ALA A 156 10.71 10.67 -20.25
N THR A 157 10.18 9.58 -19.70
CA THR A 157 10.87 8.27 -19.60
C THR A 157 9.90 7.11 -19.75
N PRO A 158 10.34 5.96 -20.32
CA PRO A 158 9.51 4.77 -20.45
C PRO A 158 8.93 4.32 -19.12
N PHE A 159 7.60 4.37 -18.99
CA PHE A 159 6.85 3.87 -17.84
C PHE A 159 7.22 2.42 -17.47
N ALA A 160 7.58 1.60 -18.47
CA ALA A 160 8.09 0.24 -18.30
C ALA A 160 9.36 0.16 -17.43
N ALA A 161 10.28 1.13 -17.54
CA ALA A 161 11.48 1.19 -16.71
C ALA A 161 11.11 1.43 -15.24
N GLY A 162 10.11 2.29 -14.99
CA GLY A 162 9.56 2.56 -13.67
C GLY A 162 8.98 1.30 -13.01
N LEU A 163 8.15 0.56 -13.73
CA LEU A 163 7.59 -0.72 -13.27
C LEU A 163 8.69 -1.75 -12.98
N HIS A 164 9.71 -1.83 -13.84
CA HIS A 164 10.82 -2.75 -13.65
C HIS A 164 11.62 -2.45 -12.38
N GLU A 165 11.95 -1.18 -12.13
CA GLU A 165 12.70 -0.80 -10.93
C GLU A 165 11.85 -0.96 -9.65
N ALA A 166 10.55 -0.66 -9.72
CA ALA A 166 9.63 -0.96 -8.62
C ALA A 166 9.61 -2.47 -8.31
N ARG A 167 9.53 -3.33 -9.34
CA ARG A 167 9.57 -4.80 -9.17
C ARG A 167 10.88 -5.23 -8.53
N ARG A 168 12.02 -4.75 -9.03
CA ARG A 168 13.35 -5.05 -8.50
C ARG A 168 13.46 -4.70 -7.02
N LEU A 169 12.98 -3.51 -6.64
CA LEU A 169 12.96 -3.06 -5.25
C LEU A 169 12.10 -3.96 -4.36
N ILE A 170 10.89 -4.31 -4.82
CA ILE A 170 9.96 -5.17 -4.10
C ILE A 170 10.54 -6.57 -3.90
N GLU A 171 11.15 -7.15 -4.94
CA GLU A 171 11.78 -8.47 -4.87
C GLU A 171 12.95 -8.50 -3.87
N LEU A 172 13.78 -7.46 -3.87
CA LEU A 172 14.88 -7.33 -2.92
C LEU A 172 14.39 -7.28 -1.47
N GLU A 173 13.32 -6.54 -1.22
CA GLU A 173 12.72 -6.45 0.12
C GLU A 173 12.00 -7.75 0.52
N ARG A 174 11.42 -8.48 -0.42
CA ARG A 174 10.80 -9.80 -0.16
C ARG A 174 11.80 -10.91 0.10
N ARG A 175 13.02 -10.82 -0.45
CA ARG A 175 14.11 -11.74 -0.07
C ARG A 175 14.45 -11.61 1.42
N ARG A 176 14.28 -10.41 2.00
CA ARG A 176 14.48 -10.15 3.44
C ARG A 176 13.28 -10.57 4.28
N ASP A 177 12.07 -10.27 3.81
CA ASP A 177 10.82 -10.72 4.44
C ASP A 177 9.84 -11.27 3.39
N PRO A 178 9.74 -12.61 3.23
CA PRO A 178 8.81 -13.23 2.29
C PRO A 178 7.32 -12.97 2.61
N ARG A 179 6.99 -12.43 3.79
CA ARG A 179 5.62 -12.10 4.19
C ARG A 179 5.29 -10.61 4.01
N LEU A 180 6.21 -9.84 3.46
CA LEU A 180 6.06 -8.40 3.24
C LEU A 180 4.81 -8.09 2.40
N GLN A 181 3.91 -7.30 2.99
CA GLN A 181 2.80 -6.73 2.25
C GLN A 181 3.30 -5.50 1.49
N VAL A 182 2.90 -5.37 0.23
CA VAL A 182 3.28 -4.25 -0.61
C VAL A 182 2.03 -3.53 -1.07
N LEU A 183 2.05 -2.20 -0.96
CA LEU A 183 1.09 -1.32 -1.61
C LEU A 183 1.83 -0.49 -2.65
N LEU A 184 1.62 -0.80 -3.93
CA LEU A 184 2.16 -0.03 -5.04
C LEU A 184 1.18 1.10 -5.37
N VAL A 185 1.67 2.33 -5.31
CA VAL A 185 0.90 3.54 -5.61
C VAL A 185 1.48 4.15 -6.86
N ILE A 186 0.71 4.15 -7.95
CA ILE A 186 1.16 4.64 -9.25
C ILE A 186 0.50 5.98 -9.51
N LEU A 187 1.30 7.02 -9.78
CA LEU A 187 0.86 8.33 -10.23
C LEU A 187 1.47 8.60 -11.60
N SER A 188 0.65 8.67 -12.63
CA SER A 188 1.08 9.01 -13.98
C SER A 188 -0.09 9.64 -14.74
N ASP A 189 0.21 10.29 -15.86
CA ASP A 189 -0.77 10.74 -16.84
C ASP A 189 -0.90 9.73 -18.00
N GLY A 190 -0.13 8.64 -17.98
CA GLY A 190 -0.19 7.58 -18.99
C GLY A 190 0.44 7.96 -20.34
N GLU A 191 1.02 9.15 -20.45
CA GLU A 191 1.72 9.63 -21.65
C GLU A 191 3.18 9.17 -21.67
N GLY A 192 3.84 9.21 -22.83
CA GLY A 192 5.28 8.95 -22.92
C GLY A 192 5.69 7.48 -22.95
N ASN A 193 4.89 6.62 -23.59
CA ASN A 193 5.22 5.21 -23.78
C ASN A 193 6.20 5.02 -24.94
N VAL A 194 7.45 5.46 -24.74
CA VAL A 194 8.58 5.07 -25.58
C VAL A 194 9.06 3.69 -25.13
N ALA A 195 9.32 2.77 -26.06
CA ALA A 195 9.82 1.44 -25.71
C ALA A 195 11.24 1.56 -25.13
N ARG A 196 11.55 0.74 -24.14
CA ARG A 196 12.90 0.65 -23.58
C ARG A 196 13.89 0.02 -24.58
N GLU A 197 13.40 -0.93 -25.37
CA GLU A 197 14.14 -1.59 -26.44
C GLU A 197 13.79 -0.96 -27.80
N ARG A 198 14.80 -0.67 -28.64
CA ARG A 198 14.56 -0.17 -30.00
C ARG A 198 13.78 -1.21 -30.80
N GLY A 199 12.59 -0.85 -31.25
CA GLY A 199 11.75 -1.70 -32.11
C GLY A 199 10.77 -2.60 -31.35
N ALA A 200 10.76 -2.60 -30.01
CA ALA A 200 9.74 -3.27 -29.22
C ALA A 200 8.45 -2.44 -29.18
N ASP A 201 7.29 -3.09 -29.00
CA ASP A 201 6.02 -2.40 -28.74
C ASP A 201 6.03 -1.86 -27.29
N PRO A 202 6.05 -0.52 -27.10
CA PRO A 202 6.06 0.08 -25.77
C PRO A 202 4.87 -0.34 -24.92
N ARG A 203 3.70 -0.57 -25.55
CA ARG A 203 2.47 -0.96 -24.85
C ARG A 203 2.63 -2.35 -24.26
N GLN A 204 3.14 -3.28 -25.06
CA GLN A 204 3.36 -4.66 -24.62
C GLN A 204 4.37 -4.74 -23.48
N GLU A 205 5.43 -3.92 -23.52
CA GLU A 205 6.44 -3.87 -22.46
C GLU A 205 5.85 -3.40 -21.13
N VAL A 206 5.04 -2.34 -21.16
CA VAL A 206 4.34 -1.80 -19.99
C VAL A 206 3.37 -2.82 -19.40
N LEU A 207 2.55 -3.47 -20.24
CA LEU A 207 1.59 -4.47 -19.77
C LEU A 207 2.27 -5.71 -19.19
N SER A 208 3.38 -6.15 -19.80
CA SER A 208 4.18 -7.26 -19.29
C SER A 208 4.84 -6.92 -17.95
N GLY A 209 5.37 -5.70 -17.81
CA GLY A 209 5.92 -5.19 -16.56
C GLY A 209 4.87 -5.09 -15.45
N ALA A 210 3.64 -4.64 -15.78
CA ALA A 210 2.52 -4.59 -14.85
C ALA A 210 2.10 -6.00 -14.41
N ALA A 211 1.98 -6.94 -15.36
CA ALA A 211 1.65 -8.33 -15.06
C ALA A 211 2.69 -9.00 -14.15
N ALA A 212 3.98 -8.68 -14.32
CA ALA A 212 5.04 -9.19 -13.45
C ALA A 212 4.97 -8.68 -12.00
N LEU A 213 4.26 -7.57 -11.74
CA LEU A 213 4.01 -7.04 -10.40
C LEU A 213 2.77 -7.63 -9.73
N CYS A 214 1.91 -8.33 -10.49
CA CYS A 214 0.75 -9.02 -9.96
C CYS A 214 1.18 -10.17 -9.04
N HIS A 215 1.07 -9.94 -7.72
CA HIS A 215 1.40 -10.95 -6.71
C HIS A 215 0.37 -10.96 -5.60
N LYS A 216 0.18 -12.12 -4.96
CA LYS A 216 -0.77 -12.33 -3.85
C LYS A 216 -0.58 -11.41 -2.63
N GLN A 217 0.51 -10.65 -2.54
CA GLN A 217 0.82 -9.76 -1.41
C GLN A 217 1.16 -8.34 -1.90
N THR A 218 0.76 -8.02 -3.14
CA THR A 218 0.90 -6.69 -3.73
C THR A 218 -0.49 -6.17 -4.03
N SER A 219 -0.89 -5.10 -3.35
CA SER A 219 -2.06 -4.30 -3.70
C SER A 219 -1.59 -3.12 -4.56
N VAL A 220 -2.43 -2.67 -5.50
CA VAL A 220 -2.11 -1.55 -6.38
C VAL A 220 -3.21 -0.49 -6.28
N VAL A 221 -2.82 0.78 -6.21
CA VAL A 221 -3.71 1.93 -6.36
C VAL A 221 -3.17 2.78 -7.50
N LEU A 222 -4.01 3.00 -8.50
CA LEU A 222 -3.66 3.72 -9.72
C LEU A 222 -4.33 5.09 -9.72
N PHE A 223 -3.52 6.12 -9.90
CA PHE A 223 -3.97 7.50 -10.02
C PHE A 223 -3.64 8.05 -11.40
N ASP A 224 -4.69 8.46 -12.12
CA ASP A 224 -4.60 9.23 -13.35
C ASP A 224 -4.55 10.72 -12.98
N THR A 225 -3.56 11.41 -13.54
CA THR A 225 -3.35 12.84 -13.31
C THR A 225 -3.91 13.72 -14.42
N GLY A 226 -4.68 13.14 -15.35
CA GLY A 226 -5.60 13.85 -16.24
C GLY A 226 -5.08 14.09 -17.65
N SER A 227 -4.29 13.17 -18.23
CA SER A 227 -4.01 13.25 -19.67
C SER A 227 -5.30 13.05 -20.49
N GLN A 228 -5.47 13.88 -21.50
CA GLN A 228 -6.50 13.72 -22.54
C GLN A 228 -5.95 13.00 -23.79
N SER A 229 -4.75 12.40 -23.70
CA SER A 229 -4.12 11.72 -24.82
C SER A 229 -4.82 10.40 -25.14
N LYS A 230 -4.97 10.13 -26.44
CA LYS A 230 -5.47 8.86 -26.97
C LYS A 230 -4.53 7.68 -26.70
N ASP A 231 -3.28 7.96 -26.30
CA ASP A 231 -2.25 6.96 -25.98
C ASP A 231 -2.13 6.64 -24.48
N ASN A 232 -3.11 7.04 -23.67
CA ASN A 232 -3.14 6.73 -22.24
C ASN A 232 -3.26 5.21 -22.01
N LEU A 233 -2.21 4.61 -21.43
CA LEU A 233 -2.17 3.18 -21.08
C LEU A 233 -2.69 2.85 -19.69
N LEU A 234 -3.02 3.84 -18.86
CA LEU A 234 -3.52 3.63 -17.50
C LEU A 234 -4.79 2.77 -17.46
N PRO A 235 -5.78 2.92 -18.38
CA PRO A 235 -6.94 2.04 -18.42
C PRO A 235 -6.58 0.56 -18.65
N ASP A 236 -5.56 0.28 -19.46
CA ASP A 236 -5.14 -1.10 -19.73
C ASP A 236 -4.31 -1.67 -18.59
N ILE A 237 -3.45 -0.87 -17.96
CA ILE A 237 -2.76 -1.22 -16.71
C ILE A 237 -3.77 -1.52 -15.59
N ALA A 238 -4.83 -0.71 -15.48
CA ALA A 238 -5.92 -0.91 -14.53
C ALA A 238 -6.60 -2.27 -14.71
N LYS A 239 -6.85 -2.67 -15.97
CA LYS A 239 -7.40 -4.00 -16.30
C LYS A 239 -6.43 -5.13 -15.89
N VAL A 240 -5.13 -4.98 -16.14
CA VAL A 240 -4.12 -5.98 -15.75
C VAL A 240 -4.11 -6.19 -14.23
N PHE A 241 -4.12 -5.10 -13.46
CA PHE A 241 -4.16 -5.17 -12.00
C PHE A 241 -5.55 -5.48 -11.43
N LYS A 242 -6.60 -5.39 -12.24
CA LYS A 242 -8.01 -5.51 -11.83
C LYS A 242 -8.39 -4.50 -10.74
N VAL A 243 -7.93 -3.26 -10.90
CA VAL A 243 -8.17 -2.15 -9.97
C VAL A 243 -8.81 -0.98 -10.70
N PRO A 244 -9.61 -0.14 -10.02
CA PRO A 244 -10.08 1.10 -10.62
C PRO A 244 -8.92 2.07 -10.86
N CYS A 245 -9.05 2.87 -11.92
CA CYS A 245 -8.20 4.03 -12.15
C CYS A 245 -8.85 5.27 -11.52
N HIS A 246 -8.17 5.94 -10.59
CA HIS A 246 -8.70 7.10 -9.90
C HIS A 246 -8.17 8.39 -10.52
N LEU A 247 -9.06 9.20 -11.08
CA LEU A 247 -8.69 10.53 -11.56
C LEU A 247 -8.44 11.48 -10.38
N LEU A 248 -7.27 12.11 -10.36
CA LEU A 248 -6.92 13.16 -9.40
C LEU A 248 -7.31 14.53 -9.98
N GLN A 249 -8.31 15.17 -9.37
CA GLN A 249 -8.73 16.54 -9.67
C GLN A 249 -8.70 17.40 -8.40
N GLY A 250 -8.19 18.63 -8.49
CA GLY A 250 -8.24 19.61 -7.39
C GLY A 250 -7.35 19.29 -6.19
N ASP A 251 -7.83 19.54 -4.95
CA ASP A 251 -7.09 19.40 -3.67
C ASP A 251 -6.84 17.92 -3.30
N SER A 252 -6.00 17.31 -4.13
CA SER A 252 -5.91 15.87 -4.39
C SER A 252 -5.16 15.08 -3.31
N LEU A 253 -4.46 15.76 -2.40
CA LEU A 253 -3.61 15.12 -1.40
C LEU A 253 -4.43 14.34 -0.37
N ALA A 254 -5.54 14.93 0.11
CA ALA A 254 -6.39 14.28 1.11
C ALA A 254 -7.01 13.00 0.55
N ARG A 255 -7.51 13.07 -0.69
CA ARG A 255 -8.11 11.93 -1.40
C ARG A 255 -7.09 10.83 -1.70
N LEU A 256 -5.88 11.22 -2.11
CA LEU A 256 -4.78 10.29 -2.33
C LEU A 256 -4.41 9.57 -1.03
N VAL A 257 -4.24 10.31 0.08
CA VAL A 257 -3.92 9.70 1.38
C VAL A 257 -5.05 8.79 1.84
N GLU A 258 -6.31 9.19 1.68
CA GLU A 258 -7.48 8.38 2.00
C GLU A 258 -7.48 7.05 1.23
N LEU A 259 -7.35 7.09 -0.10
CA LEU A 259 -7.33 5.90 -0.95
C LEU A 259 -6.12 4.98 -0.67
N ILE A 260 -4.97 5.55 -0.34
CA ILE A 260 -3.83 4.75 0.13
C ILE A 260 -4.15 4.07 1.45
N GLU A 261 -4.79 4.78 2.39
CA GLU A 261 -5.19 4.19 3.67
C GLU A 261 -6.30 3.14 3.51
N GLU A 262 -7.23 3.30 2.56
CA GLU A 262 -8.18 2.25 2.18
C GLU A 262 -7.45 1.04 1.56
N GLY A 263 -6.45 1.28 0.71
CA GLY A 263 -5.59 0.24 0.13
C GLY A 263 -4.75 -0.49 1.19
N ARG A 264 -4.34 0.20 2.26
CA ARG A 264 -3.68 -0.38 3.46
C ARG A 264 -4.67 -1.13 4.36
N GLY A 265 -5.85 -0.55 4.54
CA GLY A 265 -6.93 -0.97 5.44
C GLY A 265 -7.83 -2.06 4.87
N SER A 266 -7.73 -2.35 3.57
CA SER A 266 -8.33 -3.52 2.91
C SER A 266 -7.58 -4.83 3.19
N GLY A 267 -6.79 -4.85 4.26
CA GLY A 267 -6.44 -6.05 5.02
C GLY A 267 -7.34 -6.14 6.26
N PRO A 268 -8.24 -7.13 6.39
CA PRO A 268 -9.16 -7.28 7.52
C PRO A 268 -8.48 -7.22 8.90
#